data_AF-A0A2A2RLH9-F1
#
_entry.id   AF-A0A2A2RLH9-F1
#
_cell.length_a   1.000
_cell.length_b   1.000
_cell.length_c   1.000
_cell.angle_alpha   90.00
_cell.angle_beta   90.00
_cell.angle_gamma   90.00
#
_symmetry.space_group_name_H-M   'P 1'
#
loop_
_entity.id
_entity.type
_entity.pdbx_description
1 polymer ?
#
loop_
_entity_poly.entity_id
_entity_poly.type
_entity_poly.pdbx_seq_one_letter_code
_entity_poly.pdbx_strand_id
1 'polypeptide(L)'
;MQAALPEFEVVNGGVSGYGTLHQRLLFQELLKKRGKPANVVVAYGRFHDYRNTYVRIWQKGFAPYNRLPNLIYPFARLTDAGELRYDASPATYVEWPGQRQSALIHWLEQQANVAEERAVNSHDVSRALLKNWAAACMRDGIAFTVAGISSDASPMLEWCRAVGIKTVDISVSLTEPGNTNAPHDGHPSAKANRVYAERLVAFLKTDATSNAVLRSP
;
A
#
# COMPACT_ATOMS: atom_id res chain seq x y z
N MET A 1 -0.32 -8.20 -17.74
CA MET A 1 -0.69 -9.19 -16.71
C MET A 1 -1.79 -10.12 -17.20
N GLN A 2 -3.01 -9.64 -17.50
CA GLN A 2 -4.11 -10.49 -18.01
C GLN A 2 -3.71 -11.43 -19.16
N ALA A 3 -3.04 -10.91 -20.20
CA ALA A 3 -2.59 -11.71 -21.33
C ALA A 3 -1.61 -12.84 -20.96
N ALA A 4 -0.91 -12.72 -19.83
CA ALA A 4 0.08 -13.71 -19.38
C ALA A 4 -0.50 -14.76 -18.41
N LEU A 5 -1.75 -14.56 -17.96
CA LEU A 5 -2.51 -15.39 -17.04
C LEU A 5 -3.94 -15.61 -17.62
N PRO A 6 -4.08 -16.19 -18.83
CA PRO A 6 -5.38 -16.35 -19.50
C PRO A 6 -6.36 -17.25 -18.73
N GLU A 7 -5.87 -18.11 -17.85
CA GLU A 7 -6.64 -19.00 -16.98
C GLU A 7 -7.25 -18.29 -15.76
N PHE A 8 -6.85 -17.05 -15.50
CA PHE A 8 -7.36 -16.23 -14.41
C PHE A 8 -8.05 -14.98 -14.93
N GLU A 9 -9.08 -14.52 -14.22
CA GLU A 9 -9.53 -13.14 -14.36
C GLU A 9 -8.69 -12.22 -13.45
N VAL A 10 -8.00 -11.25 -14.05
CA VAL A 10 -7.18 -10.27 -13.32
C VAL A 10 -7.99 -9.00 -13.07
N VAL A 11 -8.30 -8.74 -11.80
CA VAL A 11 -9.01 -7.53 -11.36
C VAL A 11 -8.02 -6.51 -10.83
N ASN A 12 -7.94 -5.33 -11.46
CA ASN A 12 -7.08 -4.24 -10.97
C ASN A 12 -7.80 -3.40 -9.90
N GLY A 13 -7.38 -3.55 -8.64
CA GLY A 13 -7.85 -2.72 -7.51
C GLY A 13 -7.01 -1.46 -7.27
N GLY A 14 -6.02 -1.15 -8.11
CA GLY A 14 -5.15 0.00 -7.95
C GLY A 14 -5.90 1.33 -8.06
N VAL A 15 -5.80 2.15 -7.01
CA VAL A 15 -6.39 3.51 -6.96
C VAL A 15 -5.33 4.49 -6.45
N SER A 16 -5.18 5.62 -7.14
CA SER A 16 -4.24 6.66 -6.73
C SER A 16 -4.60 7.23 -5.35
N GLY A 17 -3.59 7.47 -4.52
CA GLY A 17 -3.77 7.99 -3.15
C GLY A 17 -4.26 6.97 -2.12
N TYR A 18 -4.54 5.73 -2.51
CA TYR A 18 -4.94 4.69 -1.54
C TYR A 18 -3.72 4.14 -0.80
N GLY A 19 -3.89 3.90 0.49
CA GLY A 19 -3.02 3.06 1.31
C GLY A 19 -3.59 1.65 1.52
N THR A 20 -2.91 0.83 2.31
CA THR A 20 -3.33 -0.52 2.70
C THR A 20 -4.75 -0.58 3.28
N LEU A 21 -5.12 0.39 4.15
CA LEU A 21 -6.46 0.45 4.74
C LEU A 21 -7.54 0.62 3.66
N HIS A 22 -7.35 1.59 2.78
CA HIS A 22 -8.29 1.90 1.70
C HIS A 22 -8.44 0.71 0.76
N GLN A 23 -7.33 0.05 0.43
CA GLN A 23 -7.34 -1.16 -0.39
C GLN A 23 -8.06 -2.32 0.28
N ARG A 24 -7.94 -2.46 1.61
CA ARG A 24 -8.71 -3.46 2.36
C ARG A 24 -10.20 -3.17 2.33
N LEU A 25 -10.62 -1.91 2.46
CA LEU A 25 -12.03 -1.51 2.36
C LEU A 25 -12.57 -1.79 0.95
N LEU A 26 -11.81 -1.44 -0.10
CA LEU A 26 -12.16 -1.76 -1.48
C LEU A 26 -12.27 -3.28 -1.69
N PHE A 27 -11.36 -4.06 -1.14
CA PHE A 27 -11.40 -5.52 -1.21
C PHE A 27 -12.67 -6.09 -0.59
N GLN A 28 -13.13 -5.57 0.55
CA GLN A 28 -14.40 -6.00 1.16
C GLN A 28 -15.60 -5.72 0.23
N GLU A 29 -15.59 -4.59 -0.48
CA GLU A 29 -16.62 -4.29 -1.48
C GLU A 29 -16.53 -5.19 -2.72
N LEU A 30 -15.30 -5.51 -3.16
CA LEU A 30 -15.09 -6.46 -4.26
C LEU A 30 -15.54 -7.87 -3.87
N LEU A 31 -15.31 -8.33 -2.65
CA LEU A 31 -15.80 -9.61 -2.16
C LEU A 31 -17.34 -9.70 -2.24
N LYS A 32 -18.05 -8.64 -1.86
CA LYS A 32 -19.52 -8.59 -1.94
C LYS A 32 -20.02 -8.63 -3.38
N LYS A 33 -19.35 -7.92 -4.29
CA LYS A 33 -19.79 -7.75 -5.68
C LYS A 33 -19.36 -8.89 -6.60
N ARG A 34 -18.21 -9.50 -6.32
CA ARG A 34 -17.52 -10.45 -7.23
C ARG A 34 -17.31 -11.83 -6.64
N GLY A 35 -17.54 -12.00 -5.33
CA GLY A 35 -17.23 -13.24 -4.63
C GLY A 35 -15.75 -13.37 -4.27
N LYS A 36 -15.36 -14.58 -3.86
CA LYS A 36 -14.01 -14.88 -3.35
C LYS A 36 -13.02 -15.07 -4.52
N PRO A 37 -11.92 -14.28 -4.59
CA PRO A 37 -10.87 -14.55 -5.55
C PRO A 37 -10.00 -15.73 -5.09
N ALA A 38 -9.33 -16.40 -6.03
CA ALA A 38 -8.34 -17.42 -5.70
C ALA A 38 -7.11 -16.83 -4.97
N ASN A 39 -6.72 -15.60 -5.33
CA ASN A 39 -5.56 -14.91 -4.79
C ASN A 39 -5.78 -13.40 -4.73
N VAL A 40 -5.20 -12.75 -3.72
CA VAL A 40 -5.12 -11.31 -3.55
C VAL A 40 -3.65 -10.90 -3.48
N VAL A 41 -3.25 -9.99 -4.37
CA VAL A 41 -1.91 -9.39 -4.37
C VAL A 41 -2.01 -7.95 -3.90
N VAL A 42 -1.36 -7.63 -2.78
CA VAL A 42 -1.30 -6.28 -2.22
C VAL A 42 0.03 -5.64 -2.59
N ALA A 43 -0.01 -4.61 -3.45
CA ALA A 43 1.16 -3.80 -3.73
C ALA A 43 1.50 -2.88 -2.53
N TYR A 44 2.75 -2.90 -2.10
CA TYR A 44 3.23 -2.15 -0.94
C TYR A 44 4.49 -1.36 -1.27
N GLY A 45 4.49 -0.07 -0.91
CA GLY A 45 5.69 0.73 -0.72
C GLY A 45 5.57 1.49 0.60
N ARG A 46 6.69 1.87 1.23
CA ARG A 46 6.67 2.54 2.55
C ARG A 46 5.86 3.82 2.55
N PHE A 47 5.78 4.47 1.41
CA PHE A 47 4.93 5.64 1.20
C PHE A 47 3.41 5.37 1.39
N HIS A 48 2.98 4.11 1.51
CA HIS A 48 1.61 3.78 1.91
C HIS A 48 1.36 3.94 3.42
N ASP A 49 2.40 3.93 4.26
CA ASP A 49 2.27 3.92 5.73
C ASP A 49 1.54 5.16 6.22
N TYR A 50 1.98 6.35 5.80
CA TYR A 50 1.35 7.61 6.18
C TYR A 50 -0.08 7.77 5.63
N ARG A 51 -0.46 7.04 4.57
CA ARG A 51 -1.82 7.02 4.04
C ARG A 51 -2.76 6.22 4.92
N ASN A 52 -2.25 5.23 5.64
CA ASN A 52 -3.05 4.41 6.55
C ASN A 52 -3.38 5.16 7.84
N THR A 53 -2.57 6.15 8.20
CA THR A 53 -2.69 6.88 9.45
C THR A 53 -3.14 8.32 9.26
N TYR A 54 -3.18 8.86 8.05
CA TYR A 54 -3.65 10.23 7.83
C TYR A 54 -2.93 11.26 8.71
N VAL A 55 -1.64 11.04 8.95
CA VAL A 55 -0.74 11.98 9.64
C VAL A 55 -0.56 13.25 8.80
N ARG A 56 -0.16 14.35 9.45
CA ARG A 56 -0.14 15.69 8.86
C ARG A 56 0.72 15.78 7.60
N ILE A 57 1.83 15.05 7.50
CA ILE A 57 2.64 15.00 6.27
C ILE A 57 1.83 14.50 5.07
N TRP A 58 0.93 13.54 5.27
CA TRP A 58 0.04 13.06 4.24
C TRP A 58 -1.11 14.04 3.98
N GLN A 59 -1.70 14.62 5.02
CA GLN A 59 -2.73 15.66 4.88
C GLN A 59 -2.24 16.81 3.98
N LYS A 60 -1.01 17.28 4.22
CA LYS A 60 -0.35 18.33 3.43
C LYS A 60 -0.18 17.96 1.96
N GLY A 61 0.16 16.70 1.67
CA GLY A 61 0.31 16.19 0.31
C GLY A 61 -1.01 15.82 -0.37
N PHE A 62 -2.08 15.57 0.38
CA PHE A 62 -3.36 15.08 -0.12
C PHE A 62 -4.40 16.19 -0.29
N ALA A 63 -4.59 17.02 0.74
CA ALA A 63 -5.68 18.00 0.80
C ALA A 63 -5.66 19.02 -0.37
N PRO A 64 -4.50 19.53 -0.87
CA PRO A 64 -4.49 20.45 -2.01
C PRO A 64 -5.03 19.85 -3.32
N TYR A 65 -5.02 18.52 -3.45
CA TYR A 65 -5.52 17.82 -4.63
C TYR A 65 -6.95 17.31 -4.44
N ASN A 66 -7.54 17.45 -3.24
CA ASN A 66 -8.91 17.05 -3.00
C ASN A 66 -9.90 18.01 -3.69
N ARG A 67 -10.71 17.47 -4.60
CA ARG A 67 -11.77 18.22 -5.32
C ARG A 67 -13.17 17.85 -4.84
N LEU A 68 -13.29 16.94 -3.89
CA LEU A 68 -14.57 16.45 -3.38
C LEU A 68 -14.99 17.25 -2.14
N PRO A 69 -16.20 17.83 -2.12
CA PRO A 69 -16.71 18.52 -0.94
C PRO A 69 -16.95 17.52 0.19
N ASN A 70 -16.62 17.90 1.42
CA ASN A 70 -16.90 17.11 2.63
C ASN A 70 -16.35 15.67 2.60
N LEU A 71 -15.26 15.43 1.88
CA LEU A 71 -14.63 14.12 1.84
C LEU A 71 -14.17 13.74 3.26
N ILE A 72 -14.57 12.56 3.71
CA ILE A 72 -14.15 11.96 4.97
C ILE A 72 -13.07 10.92 4.66
N TYR A 73 -11.90 11.08 5.25
CA TYR A 73 -10.74 10.21 5.04
C TYR A 73 -10.66 9.15 6.15
N PRO A 74 -10.78 7.85 5.83
CA PRO A 74 -10.62 6.79 6.82
C PRO A 74 -9.15 6.55 7.14
N PHE A 75 -8.85 6.33 8.41
CA PHE A 75 -7.51 6.01 8.89
C PHE A 75 -7.54 5.01 10.04
N ALA A 76 -6.38 4.48 10.40
CA ALA A 76 -6.21 3.56 11.51
C ALA A 76 -5.14 4.05 12.49
N ARG A 77 -5.26 3.59 13.73
CA ARG A 77 -4.29 3.75 14.83
C ARG A 77 -4.12 2.43 15.55
N LEU A 78 -3.02 2.27 16.26
CA LEU A 78 -2.89 1.22 17.27
C LEU A 78 -3.41 1.74 18.61
N THR A 79 -4.14 0.91 19.35
CA THR A 79 -4.43 1.13 20.77
C THR A 79 -3.19 0.78 21.62
N ASP A 80 -3.22 1.10 22.90
CA ASP A 80 -2.15 0.71 23.84
C ASP A 80 -1.99 -0.82 23.94
N ALA A 81 -3.05 -1.58 23.64
CA ALA A 81 -3.03 -3.03 23.55
C ALA A 81 -2.49 -3.56 22.19
N GLY A 82 -2.11 -2.68 21.27
CA GLY A 82 -1.62 -3.04 19.93
C GLY A 82 -2.73 -3.43 18.95
N GLU A 83 -3.99 -3.12 19.25
CA GLU A 83 -5.14 -3.44 18.39
C GLU A 83 -5.42 -2.31 17.39
N LEU A 84 -5.96 -2.65 16.21
CA LEU A 84 -6.34 -1.65 15.22
C LEU A 84 -7.65 -0.94 15.61
N ARG A 85 -7.56 0.36 15.82
CA ARG A 85 -8.71 1.27 15.88
C ARG A 85 -8.87 1.97 14.54
N TYR A 86 -10.07 1.92 13.97
CA TYR A 86 -10.43 2.64 12.74
C TYR A 86 -11.16 3.92 13.09
N ASP A 87 -10.84 4.98 12.39
CA ASP A 87 -11.36 6.32 12.63
C ASP A 87 -11.47 7.07 11.30
N ALA A 88 -12.08 8.25 11.30
CA ALA A 88 -12.23 9.05 10.11
C ALA A 88 -12.25 10.55 10.41
N SER A 89 -11.69 11.35 9.51
CA SER A 89 -11.58 12.81 9.68
C SER A 89 -11.84 13.53 8.38
N PRO A 90 -12.36 14.77 8.40
CA PRO A 90 -12.43 15.60 7.19
C PRO A 90 -11.08 15.69 6.48
N ALA A 91 -11.13 15.51 5.15
CA ALA A 91 -9.99 15.55 4.24
C ALA A 91 -9.41 16.97 4.08
N THR A 92 -8.84 17.52 5.15
CA THR A 92 -8.42 18.92 5.25
C THR A 92 -6.99 19.04 5.78
N TYR A 93 -6.38 20.19 5.50
CA TYR A 93 -5.05 20.53 6.01
C TYR A 93 -5.02 22.03 6.31
N VAL A 94 -4.51 22.38 7.49
CA VAL A 94 -4.34 23.78 7.92
C VAL A 94 -2.85 24.04 8.09
N GLU A 95 -2.29 24.97 7.32
CA GLU A 95 -0.89 25.39 7.41
C GLU A 95 -0.57 26.04 8.77
N TRP A 96 0.70 25.93 9.21
CA TRP A 96 1.17 26.72 10.35
C TRP A 96 1.24 28.21 9.98
N PRO A 97 0.93 29.13 10.92
CA PRO A 97 1.11 30.56 10.68
C PRO A 97 2.55 30.87 10.25
N GLY A 98 2.74 31.57 9.14
CA GLY A 98 4.07 31.90 8.62
C GLY A 98 4.75 30.80 7.79
N GLN A 99 4.12 29.62 7.62
CA GLN A 99 4.71 28.47 6.91
C GLN A 99 5.12 28.80 5.47
N ARG A 100 4.39 29.69 4.79
CA ARG A 100 4.71 30.11 3.41
C ARG A 100 5.78 31.20 3.35
N GLN A 101 5.97 31.96 4.42
CA GLN A 101 6.82 33.15 4.45
C GLN A 101 8.18 32.89 5.11
N SER A 102 8.31 31.86 5.94
CA SER A 102 9.54 31.58 6.70
C SER A 102 10.02 30.15 6.51
N ALA A 103 11.24 30.00 5.98
CA ALA A 103 11.91 28.71 5.84
C ALA A 103 12.12 28.03 7.20
N LEU A 104 12.33 28.81 8.27
CA LEU A 104 12.46 28.27 9.63
C LEU A 104 11.13 27.66 10.11
N ILE A 105 10.00 28.36 9.91
CA ILE A 105 8.68 27.82 10.28
C ILE A 105 8.35 26.58 9.46
N HIS A 106 8.65 26.59 8.16
CA HIS A 106 8.50 25.41 7.32
C HIS A 106 9.34 24.24 7.83
N TRP A 107 10.59 24.47 8.18
CA TRP A 107 11.47 23.43 8.70
C TRP A 107 10.97 22.87 10.04
N LEU A 108 10.54 23.72 10.98
CA LEU A 108 9.96 23.31 12.26
C LEU A 108 8.70 22.45 12.06
N GLU A 109 7.82 22.85 11.13
CA GLU A 109 6.62 22.07 10.78
C GLU A 109 6.99 20.69 10.22
N GLN A 110 8.04 20.60 9.39
CA GLN A 110 8.51 19.31 8.88
C GLN A 110 9.07 18.42 9.99
N GLN A 111 9.76 18.97 10.99
CA GLN A 111 10.21 18.21 12.15
C GLN A 111 9.01 17.72 12.99
N ALA A 112 8.00 18.57 13.18
CA ALA A 112 6.77 18.18 13.88
C ALA A 112 6.01 17.06 13.13
N ASN A 113 5.95 17.11 11.80
CA ASN A 113 5.37 16.05 10.97
C ASN A 113 6.09 14.70 11.15
N VAL A 114 7.43 14.72 11.18
CA VAL A 114 8.23 13.50 11.41
C VAL A 114 8.02 12.98 12.83
N ALA A 115 7.92 13.87 13.82
CA ALA A 115 7.65 13.48 15.20
C ALA A 115 6.25 12.86 15.35
N GLU A 116 5.22 13.43 14.72
CA GLU A 116 3.86 12.86 14.69
C GLU A 116 3.85 11.48 14.03
N GLU A 117 4.52 11.33 12.88
CA GLU A 117 4.58 10.04 12.17
C GLU A 117 5.20 8.93 13.04
N ARG A 118 6.29 9.26 13.76
CA ARG A 118 6.94 8.34 14.70
C ARG A 118 6.04 8.01 15.89
N ALA A 119 5.36 9.01 16.45
CA ALA A 119 4.47 8.82 17.60
C ALA A 119 3.25 7.95 17.24
N VAL A 120 2.71 8.13 16.03
CA VAL A 120 1.58 7.35 15.51
C VAL A 120 2.01 5.95 15.05
N ASN A 121 3.31 5.76 14.78
CA ASN A 121 3.92 4.51 14.35
C ASN A 121 3.22 3.93 13.10
N SER A 122 3.22 4.71 12.03
CA SER A 122 2.48 4.40 10.80
C SER A 122 2.89 3.07 10.17
N HIS A 123 4.16 2.68 10.33
CA HIS A 123 4.66 1.40 9.83
C HIS A 123 4.05 0.20 10.57
N ASP A 124 3.96 0.25 11.90
CA ASP A 124 3.34 -0.85 12.66
C ASP A 124 1.82 -0.90 12.47
N VAL A 125 1.16 0.24 12.21
CA VAL A 125 -0.24 0.25 11.75
C VAL A 125 -0.37 -0.53 10.43
N SER A 126 0.50 -0.29 9.45
CA SER A 126 0.50 -1.04 8.19
C SER A 126 0.73 -2.54 8.38
N ARG A 127 1.66 -2.92 9.28
CA ARG A 127 1.90 -4.32 9.64
C ARG A 127 0.64 -4.97 10.20
N ALA A 128 0.00 -4.33 11.18
CA ALA A 128 -1.23 -4.84 11.78
C ALA A 128 -2.36 -4.95 10.75
N LEU A 129 -2.48 -3.99 9.82
CA LEU A 129 -3.45 -4.04 8.72
C LEU A 129 -3.20 -5.24 7.80
N LEU A 130 -1.96 -5.47 7.38
CA LEU A 130 -1.59 -6.61 6.53
C LEU A 130 -1.80 -7.95 7.25
N LYS A 131 -1.42 -8.07 8.53
CA LYS A 131 -1.67 -9.28 9.34
C LYS A 131 -3.15 -9.60 9.45
N ASN A 132 -3.97 -8.60 9.79
CA ASN A 132 -5.41 -8.78 9.91
C ASN A 132 -6.06 -9.14 8.58
N TRP A 133 -5.59 -8.57 7.47
CA TRP A 133 -6.08 -8.90 6.13
C TRP A 133 -5.67 -10.31 5.71
N ALA A 134 -4.40 -10.67 5.85
CA ALA A 134 -3.90 -12.01 5.56
C ALA A 134 -4.64 -13.08 6.37
N ALA A 135 -4.87 -12.85 7.67
CA ALA A 135 -5.63 -13.75 8.52
C ALA A 135 -7.08 -13.91 8.05
N ALA A 136 -7.73 -12.83 7.58
CA ALA A 136 -9.06 -12.90 7.01
C ALA A 136 -9.08 -13.73 5.71
N CYS A 137 -8.14 -13.47 4.79
CA CYS A 137 -8.01 -14.24 3.56
C CYS A 137 -7.76 -15.73 3.84
N MET A 138 -6.89 -16.05 4.81
CA MET A 138 -6.60 -17.43 5.20
C MET A 138 -7.85 -18.16 5.71
N ARG A 139 -8.66 -17.53 6.58
CA ARG A 139 -9.93 -18.10 7.05
C ARG A 139 -10.90 -18.39 5.91
N ASP A 140 -10.85 -17.57 4.86
CA ASP A 140 -11.72 -17.70 3.70
C ASP A 140 -11.17 -18.59 2.59
N GLY A 141 -9.98 -19.17 2.75
CA GLY A 141 -9.31 -20.00 1.75
C GLY A 141 -8.75 -19.20 0.56
N ILE A 142 -8.52 -17.90 0.73
CA ILE A 142 -8.00 -16.98 -0.28
C ILE A 142 -6.48 -16.86 -0.09
N ALA A 143 -5.71 -17.13 -1.16
CA ALA A 143 -4.27 -16.88 -1.11
C ALA A 143 -3.98 -15.38 -0.98
N PHE A 144 -2.97 -15.01 -0.19
CA PHE A 144 -2.63 -13.62 0.10
C PHE A 144 -1.13 -13.39 -0.09
N THR A 145 -0.79 -12.43 -0.96
CA THR A 145 0.59 -12.07 -1.28
C THR A 145 0.81 -10.57 -1.10
N VAL A 146 1.94 -10.19 -0.49
CA VAL A 146 2.41 -8.79 -0.45
C VAL A 146 3.54 -8.60 -1.47
N ALA A 147 3.33 -7.70 -2.44
CA ALA A 147 4.30 -7.36 -3.47
C ALA A 147 4.96 -6.00 -3.18
N GLY A 148 6.27 -5.99 -2.92
CA GLY A 148 7.02 -4.74 -2.73
C GLY A 148 7.26 -4.03 -4.06
N ILE A 149 6.82 -2.77 -4.16
CA ILE A 149 6.91 -1.96 -5.40
C ILE A 149 7.93 -0.83 -5.31
N SER A 150 8.64 -0.70 -4.20
CA SER A 150 9.66 0.32 -3.96
C SER A 150 10.85 -0.27 -3.22
N SER A 151 12.03 0.32 -3.38
CA SER A 151 13.28 -0.15 -2.76
C SER A 151 13.25 -0.13 -1.23
N ASP A 152 12.38 0.67 -0.63
CA ASP A 152 12.17 0.75 0.81
C ASP A 152 11.11 -0.23 1.35
N ALA A 153 10.60 -1.14 0.50
CA ALA A 153 9.63 -2.16 0.91
C ALA A 153 10.27 -3.31 1.69
N SER A 154 11.58 -3.54 1.56
CA SER A 154 12.27 -4.71 2.11
C SER A 154 12.00 -5.00 3.59
N PRO A 155 12.03 -4.01 4.52
CA PRO A 155 11.74 -4.27 5.94
C PRO A 155 10.31 -4.78 6.18
N MET A 156 9.33 -4.33 5.39
CA MET A 156 7.96 -4.85 5.47
C MET A 156 7.89 -6.27 4.92
N LEU A 157 8.54 -6.54 3.79
CA LEU A 157 8.53 -7.88 3.20
C LEU A 157 9.22 -8.91 4.10
N GLU A 158 10.33 -8.54 4.75
CA GLU A 158 11.01 -9.37 5.75
C GLU A 158 10.11 -9.68 6.94
N TRP A 159 9.46 -8.66 7.49
CA TRP A 159 8.51 -8.85 8.58
C TRP A 159 7.34 -9.75 8.16
N CYS A 160 6.76 -9.53 6.97
CA CYS A 160 5.69 -10.35 6.42
C CYS A 160 6.12 -11.82 6.33
N ARG A 161 7.31 -12.11 5.80
CA ARG A 161 7.84 -13.50 5.75
C ARG A 161 7.99 -14.10 7.15
N ALA A 162 8.50 -13.33 8.11
CA ALA A 162 8.69 -13.79 9.49
C ALA A 162 7.35 -14.15 10.18
N VAL A 163 6.24 -13.54 9.78
CA VAL A 163 4.89 -13.86 10.30
C VAL A 163 4.09 -14.79 9.38
N GLY A 164 4.73 -15.43 8.40
CA GLY A 164 4.11 -16.41 7.50
C GLY A 164 3.26 -15.81 6.37
N ILE A 165 3.35 -14.50 6.13
CA ILE A 165 2.73 -13.85 4.99
C ILE A 165 3.64 -13.99 3.77
N LYS A 166 3.07 -14.46 2.67
CA LYS A 166 3.79 -14.65 1.42
C LYS A 166 4.16 -13.30 0.78
N THR A 167 5.40 -13.20 0.28
CA THR A 167 5.92 -11.94 -0.29
C THR A 167 6.68 -12.12 -1.58
N VAL A 168 6.69 -11.08 -2.41
CA VAL A 168 7.60 -10.93 -3.56
C VAL A 168 8.13 -9.50 -3.62
N ASP A 169 9.42 -9.32 -3.92
CA ASP A 169 9.95 -8.03 -4.29
C ASP A 169 9.90 -7.89 -5.82
N ILE A 170 9.11 -6.92 -6.30
CA ILE A 170 9.03 -6.60 -7.72
C ILE A 170 9.61 -5.23 -8.03
N SER A 171 10.19 -4.54 -7.05
CA SER A 171 10.65 -3.15 -7.15
C SER A 171 11.69 -2.95 -8.25
N VAL A 172 11.65 -1.78 -8.89
CA VAL A 172 12.65 -1.34 -9.86
C VAL A 172 13.29 -0.06 -9.36
N SER A 173 14.55 0.15 -9.72
CA SER A 173 15.21 1.41 -9.40
C SER A 173 14.60 2.54 -10.24
N LEU A 174 13.99 3.52 -9.58
CA LEU A 174 13.42 4.71 -10.23
C LEU A 174 14.48 5.78 -10.53
N THR A 175 15.74 5.58 -10.12
CA THR A 175 16.86 6.45 -10.51
C THR A 175 17.40 6.12 -11.90
N GLU A 176 17.06 4.94 -12.43
CA GLU A 176 17.51 4.48 -13.74
C GLU A 176 16.76 5.22 -14.88
N PRO A 177 17.49 5.72 -15.91
CA PRO A 177 16.86 6.36 -17.05
C PRO A 177 15.77 5.51 -17.71
N GLY A 178 14.61 6.13 -17.92
CA GLY A 178 13.45 5.50 -18.56
C GLY A 178 12.58 4.63 -17.63
N ASN A 179 12.94 4.47 -16.35
CA ASN A 179 12.04 3.83 -15.37
C ASN A 179 11.00 4.78 -14.80
N THR A 180 11.13 6.09 -15.03
CA THR A 180 10.14 7.12 -14.68
C THR A 180 9.64 7.84 -15.93
N ASN A 181 8.57 8.62 -15.77
CA ASN A 181 8.05 9.54 -16.77
C ASN A 181 8.82 10.88 -16.78
N ALA A 182 10.10 10.87 -16.38
CA ALA A 182 10.95 12.05 -16.35
C ALA A 182 11.06 12.70 -17.74
N PRO A 183 11.22 14.04 -17.83
CA PRO A 183 11.47 14.97 -16.71
C PRO A 183 10.21 15.48 -16.00
N HIS A 184 9.01 15.19 -16.50
CA HIS A 184 7.78 15.81 -16.00
C HIS A 184 7.16 15.10 -14.80
N ASP A 185 7.44 13.80 -14.66
CA ASP A 185 6.77 12.97 -13.68
C ASP A 185 7.71 11.87 -13.14
N GLY A 186 7.88 11.83 -11.82
CA GLY A 186 8.71 10.84 -11.12
C GLY A 186 8.04 9.47 -10.95
N HIS A 187 6.78 9.30 -11.37
CA HIS A 187 6.11 8.01 -11.28
C HIS A 187 6.70 6.98 -12.28
N PRO A 188 6.55 5.67 -11.97
CA PRO A 188 7.04 4.61 -12.84
C PRO A 188 6.48 4.71 -14.27
N SER A 189 7.36 4.57 -15.26
CA SER A 189 7.00 4.58 -16.67
C SER A 189 6.30 3.28 -17.10
N ALA A 190 5.80 3.25 -18.34
CA ALA A 190 5.28 2.02 -18.93
C ALA A 190 6.32 0.87 -18.95
N LYS A 191 7.61 1.21 -19.10
CA LYS A 191 8.73 0.25 -19.03
C LYS A 191 8.84 -0.34 -17.61
N ALA A 192 8.86 0.50 -16.58
CA ALA A 192 8.92 0.03 -15.19
C ALA A 192 7.69 -0.83 -14.82
N ASN A 193 6.50 -0.39 -15.21
CA ASN A 193 5.26 -1.15 -14.98
C ASN A 193 5.26 -2.52 -15.70
N ARG A 194 5.91 -2.63 -16.85
CA ARG A 194 6.11 -3.92 -17.53
C ARG A 194 6.97 -4.86 -16.68
N VAL A 195 8.09 -4.36 -16.13
CA VAL A 195 8.97 -5.16 -15.25
C VAL A 195 8.25 -5.59 -13.98
N TYR A 196 7.44 -4.70 -13.36
CA TYR A 196 6.58 -5.07 -12.24
C TYR A 196 5.66 -6.24 -12.58
N ALA A 197 4.98 -6.16 -13.73
CA ALA A 197 4.07 -7.21 -14.17
C ALA A 197 4.80 -8.52 -14.48
N GLU A 198 5.96 -8.48 -15.14
CA GLU A 198 6.75 -9.67 -15.49
C GLU A 198 7.23 -10.41 -14.24
N ARG A 199 7.81 -9.70 -13.27
CA ARG A 199 8.28 -10.29 -12.00
C ARG A 199 7.14 -10.88 -11.18
N LEU A 200 6.00 -10.18 -11.13
CA LEU A 200 4.83 -10.69 -10.42
C LEU A 200 4.24 -11.94 -11.10
N VAL A 201 4.14 -11.95 -12.43
CA VAL A 201 3.65 -13.11 -13.18
C VAL A 201 4.58 -14.32 -12.99
N ALA A 202 5.89 -14.14 -13.07
CA ALA A 202 6.86 -15.21 -12.83
C ALA A 202 6.66 -15.83 -11.45
N PHE A 203 6.53 -15.00 -10.42
CA PHE A 203 6.27 -15.44 -9.05
C PHE A 203 4.97 -16.24 -8.90
N LEU A 204 3.88 -15.74 -9.49
CA LEU A 204 2.57 -16.40 -9.41
C LEU A 204 2.56 -17.76 -10.13
N LYS A 205 3.28 -17.89 -11.25
CA LYS A 205 3.39 -19.16 -11.98
C LYS A 205 4.18 -20.21 -11.20
N THR A 206 5.30 -19.83 -10.59
CA THR A 206 6.09 -20.74 -9.74
C THR A 206 5.31 -21.21 -8.51
N ASP A 207 4.42 -20.37 -7.98
CA ASP A 207 3.57 -20.76 -6.87
C ASP A 207 2.47 -21.75 -7.25
N ALA A 208 1.80 -21.49 -8.38
CA ALA A 208 0.74 -22.36 -8.87
C ALA A 208 1.27 -23.78 -9.11
N THR A 209 2.48 -23.91 -9.67
CA THR A 209 3.13 -25.22 -9.86
C THR A 209 3.53 -25.87 -8.54
N SER A 210 4.05 -25.10 -7.58
CA SER A 210 4.42 -25.63 -6.25
C SER A 210 3.21 -26.18 -5.48
N ASN A 211 2.06 -25.50 -5.56
CA ASN A 211 0.81 -25.95 -4.93
C ASN A 211 0.16 -27.13 -5.66
N ALA A 212 0.36 -27.29 -6.98
CA ALA A 212 -0.13 -28.43 -7.74
C ALA A 212 0.67 -29.72 -7.45
N VAL A 213 1.99 -29.61 -7.28
CA VAL A 213 2.86 -30.75 -6.91
C VAL A 213 2.53 -31.28 -5.52
N LEU A 214 2.23 -30.41 -4.55
CA LEU A 214 1.83 -30.80 -3.19
C LEU A 214 0.40 -31.38 -3.09
N ARG A 215 -0.40 -31.27 -4.15
CA ARG A 215 -1.78 -31.80 -4.24
C ARG A 215 -1.92 -33.00 -5.17
N SER A 216 -0.81 -33.51 -5.71
CA SER A 216 -0.79 -34.78 -6.44
C SER A 216 -0.63 -35.93 -5.42
N PRO A 217 -1.39 -37.03 -5.56
CA PRO A 217 -1.59 -38.06 -4.54
C PRO A 217 -0.31 -38.77 -4.07
#